data_AF-A0A101HL59-F1
#
_entry.id   AF-A0A101HL59-F1
#
_cell.length_a   1.000
_cell.length_b   1.000
_cell.length_c   1.000
_cell.angle_alpha   90.00
_cell.angle_beta   90.00
_cell.angle_gamma   90.00
#
_symmetry.space_group_name_H-M   'P 1'
#
loop_
_entity.id
_entity.type
_entity.pdbx_description
1 polymer ?
#
loop_
_entity_poly.entity_id
_entity_poly.type
_entity_poly.pdbx_seq_one_letter_code
_entity_poly.pdbx_strand_id
1 'polypeptide(L)'
;MLALKPAKESPPAESIVDMVLVENGSFTMGDTWGNGKDDEKPAHEVTISYDFEMGKYEITFAQYDLFCKETERTLPGDESWGRDKRPVINITWMDAIAFCNRLSEREKLSKAYDDNGYFLDKNGKVMADPSKVVGYRLPTEAEWEYAARGGSKSEGYIYSGGNEPDLVAWYSDNSGDMTHEV
;
A
#
# COMPACT_ATOMS: atom_id res chain seq x y z
N MET A 1 -2.03 -3.60 -5.06
CA MET A 1 -0.88 -3.58 -4.11
C MET A 1 -0.53 -2.13 -3.82
N LEU A 2 -0.30 -1.76 -2.56
CA LEU A 2 0.25 -0.44 -2.18
C LEU A 2 1.59 -0.64 -1.45
N ALA A 3 2.54 0.24 -1.72
CA ALA A 3 3.83 0.26 -1.02
C ALA A 3 3.87 1.45 -0.06
N LEU A 4 4.54 1.28 1.08
CA LEU A 4 4.68 2.25 2.15
C LEU A 4 6.17 2.32 2.54
N LYS A 5 6.69 3.51 2.86
CA LYS A 5 8.00 3.68 3.50
C LYS A 5 7.90 4.69 4.66
N PRO A 6 8.85 4.72 5.60
CA PRO A 6 8.92 5.80 6.58
C PRO A 6 9.10 7.17 5.90
N ALA A 7 8.48 8.21 6.45
CA ALA A 7 8.68 9.57 5.96
C ALA A 7 10.15 10.01 6.09
N LYS A 8 10.70 10.64 5.04
CA LYS A 8 12.07 11.18 5.03
C LYS A 8 12.07 12.69 5.24
N GLU A 9 13.07 13.21 5.96
CA GLU A 9 13.31 14.67 6.07
C GLU A 9 13.89 15.30 4.78
N SER A 10 14.26 14.48 3.78
CA SER A 10 14.78 14.95 2.49
C SER A 10 14.36 14.00 1.36
N PRO A 11 13.82 14.50 0.23
CA PRO A 11 13.33 13.65 -0.85
C PRO A 11 14.51 12.87 -1.47
N PRO A 12 14.37 11.55 -1.66
CA PRO A 12 15.35 10.79 -2.43
C PRO A 12 15.24 11.17 -3.92
N ALA A 13 16.22 10.71 -4.70
CA ALA A 13 16.15 10.75 -6.17
C ALA A 13 14.79 10.26 -6.69
N GLU A 14 14.35 10.80 -7.83
CA GLU A 14 13.06 10.51 -8.50
C GLU A 14 12.57 9.06 -8.26
N SER A 15 11.61 8.90 -7.35
CA SER A 15 11.02 7.60 -7.04
C SER A 15 10.11 7.20 -8.19
N ILE A 16 10.13 5.93 -8.59
CA ILE A 16 9.23 5.43 -9.63
C ILE A 16 7.77 5.27 -9.15
N VAL A 17 7.56 5.43 -7.84
CA VAL A 17 6.23 5.41 -7.20
C VAL A 17 5.96 6.80 -6.67
N ASP A 18 4.82 7.38 -7.04
CA ASP A 18 4.32 8.62 -6.46
C ASP A 18 3.83 8.33 -5.03
N MET A 19 4.42 9.00 -4.04
CA MET A 19 4.21 8.75 -2.62
C MET A 19 3.61 9.98 -1.97
N VAL A 20 2.62 9.78 -1.10
CA VAL A 20 1.97 10.83 -0.32
C VAL A 20 2.28 10.66 1.17
N LEU A 21 2.57 11.76 1.85
CA LEU A 21 2.76 11.79 3.30
C LEU A 21 1.41 11.59 4.00
N VAL A 22 1.37 10.62 4.91
CA VAL A 22 0.30 10.40 5.88
C VAL A 22 0.85 10.73 7.26
N GLU A 23 0.33 11.80 7.86
CA GLU A 23 0.71 12.24 9.20
C GLU A 23 0.11 11.30 10.26
N ASN A 24 0.88 11.03 11.30
CA ASN A 24 0.50 10.25 12.47
C ASN A 24 -0.80 10.75 13.11
N GLY A 25 -1.48 9.88 13.84
CA GLY A 25 -2.74 10.22 14.49
C GLY A 25 -3.47 9.01 15.06
N SER A 26 -4.63 9.28 15.65
CA SER A 26 -5.52 8.27 16.21
C SER A 26 -6.83 8.24 15.44
N PHE A 27 -7.40 7.05 15.31
CA PHE A 27 -8.69 6.85 14.66
C PHE A 27 -9.40 5.61 15.22
N THR A 28 -10.70 5.55 15.03
CA THR A 28 -11.48 4.35 15.28
C THR A 28 -11.38 3.42 14.08
N MET A 29 -10.73 2.26 14.25
CA MET A 29 -10.62 1.21 13.25
C MET A 29 -11.81 0.26 13.32
N GLY A 30 -12.29 -0.23 12.17
CA GLY A 30 -13.43 -1.13 12.04
C GLY A 30 -14.75 -0.43 11.70
N ASP A 31 -15.86 -1.18 11.78
CA ASP A 31 -17.18 -0.71 11.37
C ASP A 31 -17.75 0.34 12.35
N THR A 32 -17.82 1.59 11.89
CA THR A 32 -18.40 2.72 12.63
C THR A 32 -19.78 3.14 12.11
N TRP A 33 -20.25 2.55 11.00
CA TRP A 33 -21.53 2.87 10.36
C TRP A 33 -22.60 1.79 10.59
N GLY A 34 -22.22 0.63 11.14
CA GLY A 34 -23.13 -0.42 11.59
C GLY A 34 -23.53 -1.41 10.50
N ASN A 35 -22.92 -1.35 9.32
CA ASN A 35 -23.18 -2.19 8.15
C ASN A 35 -22.06 -3.19 7.84
N GLY A 36 -21.00 -3.21 8.65
CA GLY A 36 -19.85 -4.09 8.49
C GLY A 36 -20.10 -5.52 8.97
N LYS A 37 -19.25 -6.43 8.52
CA LYS A 37 -19.27 -7.85 8.90
C LYS A 37 -18.74 -8.09 10.32
N ASP A 38 -18.81 -9.34 10.77
CA ASP A 38 -18.38 -9.71 12.13
C ASP A 38 -16.87 -9.56 12.35
N ASP A 39 -16.06 -9.74 11.31
CA ASP A 39 -14.60 -9.54 11.33
C ASP A 39 -14.18 -8.06 11.28
N GLU A 40 -15.12 -7.16 11.01
CA GLU A 40 -14.92 -5.70 11.05
C GLU A 40 -15.26 -5.11 12.43
N LYS A 41 -15.59 -5.95 13.42
CA LYS A 41 -16.07 -5.58 14.76
C LYS A 41 -15.25 -6.24 15.88
N PRO A 42 -15.19 -5.64 17.09
CA PRO A 42 -15.71 -4.32 17.43
C PRO A 42 -14.81 -3.20 16.89
N ALA A 43 -15.44 -2.06 16.61
CA ALA A 43 -14.70 -0.83 16.40
C ALA A 43 -13.82 -0.52 17.62
N HIS A 44 -12.57 -0.15 17.39
CA HIS A 44 -11.59 0.09 18.46
C HIS A 44 -10.63 1.22 18.11
N GLU A 45 -10.14 1.92 19.12
CA GLU A 45 -9.18 3.01 18.92
C GLU A 45 -7.79 2.47 18.58
N VAL A 46 -7.22 2.99 17.50
CA VAL A 46 -5.86 2.71 17.07
C VAL A 46 -5.09 4.02 16.98
N THR A 47 -3.81 4.00 17.40
CA THR A 47 -2.91 5.15 17.28
C THR A 47 -1.72 4.75 16.41
N ILE A 48 -1.59 5.43 15.27
CA ILE A 48 -0.38 5.40 14.45
C ILE A 48 0.54 6.48 15.01
N SER A 49 1.67 6.09 15.60
CA SER A 49 2.55 6.99 16.38
C SER A 49 3.71 7.59 15.57
N TYR A 50 3.72 7.40 14.26
CA TYR A 50 4.77 7.85 13.35
C TYR A 50 4.17 8.24 12.00
N ASP A 51 4.83 9.19 11.33
CA ASP A 51 4.47 9.55 9.96
C ASP A 51 5.00 8.51 8.99
N PHE A 52 4.26 8.28 7.90
CA PHE A 52 4.68 7.38 6.83
C PHE A 52 4.30 7.94 5.47
N GLU A 53 4.99 7.49 4.44
CA GLU A 53 4.63 7.75 3.05
C GLU A 53 3.97 6.51 2.46
N MET A 54 2.84 6.66 1.77
CA MET A 54 2.16 5.57 1.07
C MET A 54 2.02 5.89 -0.41
N GLY A 55 2.04 4.86 -1.27
CA GLY A 55 1.77 5.02 -2.69
C GLY A 55 0.44 5.74 -2.90
N LYS A 56 0.45 6.81 -3.69
CA LYS A 56 -0.76 7.57 -4.05
C LYS A 56 -1.75 6.71 -4.81
N TYR A 57 -1.23 5.77 -5.58
CA TYR A 57 -1.96 4.83 -6.41
C TYR A 57 -1.48 3.42 -6.13
N GLU A 58 -2.31 2.45 -6.50
CA GLU A 58 -1.87 1.05 -6.58
C GLU A 58 -0.69 0.91 -7.54
N ILE A 59 0.20 -0.04 -7.25
CA ILE A 59 1.32 -0.35 -8.13
C ILE A 59 0.80 -0.77 -9.49
N THR A 60 1.26 -0.11 -10.54
CA THR A 60 0.79 -0.33 -11.90
C THR A 60 1.54 -1.46 -12.59
N PHE A 61 0.97 -1.99 -13.68
CA PHE A 61 1.67 -2.93 -14.55
C PHE A 61 2.97 -2.33 -15.09
N ALA A 62 3.01 -1.05 -15.48
CA ALA A 62 4.25 -0.42 -15.96
C ALA A 62 5.38 -0.45 -14.91
N GLN A 63 5.05 -0.16 -13.65
CA GLN A 63 6.01 -0.20 -12.54
C GLN A 63 6.47 -1.63 -12.27
N TYR A 64 5.54 -2.59 -12.28
CA TYR A 64 5.84 -3.99 -12.00
C TYR A 64 6.59 -4.69 -13.14
N ASP A 65 6.31 -4.33 -14.40
CA ASP A 65 7.01 -4.85 -15.58
C ASP A 65 8.48 -4.45 -15.58
N LEU A 66 8.78 -3.22 -15.14
CA LEU A 66 10.15 -2.78 -14.92
C LEU A 66 10.85 -3.61 -13.83
N PHE A 67 10.14 -3.96 -12.75
CA PHE A 67 10.65 -4.86 -11.73
C PHE A 67 10.93 -6.26 -12.28
N CYS A 68 10.00 -6.86 -13.02
CA CYS A 68 10.19 -8.17 -13.64
C CYS A 68 11.38 -8.18 -14.60
N LYS A 69 11.53 -7.13 -15.42
CA LYS A 69 12.66 -6.98 -16.34
C LYS A 69 14.00 -6.92 -15.60
N GLU A 70 14.08 -6.19 -14.49
CA GLU A 70 15.31 -6.05 -13.71
C GLU A 70 15.68 -7.29 -12.90
N THR A 71 14.69 -8.09 -12.53
CA THR A 71 14.85 -9.28 -11.67
C THR A 71 14.74 -10.59 -12.43
N GLU A 72 14.61 -10.51 -13.77
CA GLU A 72 14.42 -11.65 -14.67
C GLU A 72 13.22 -12.55 -14.28
N ARG A 73 12.18 -11.94 -13.70
CA ARG A 73 10.93 -12.64 -13.33
C ARG A 73 9.94 -12.63 -14.48
N THR A 74 9.06 -13.63 -14.49
CA THR A 74 7.93 -13.70 -15.43
C THR A 74 6.95 -12.55 -15.20
N LEU A 75 6.39 -12.00 -16.28
CA LEU A 75 5.33 -11.00 -16.21
C LEU A 75 4.03 -11.65 -15.71
N PRO A 76 3.30 -11.02 -14.78
CA PRO A 76 1.98 -11.49 -14.38
C PRO A 76 0.97 -11.31 -15.52
N GLY A 77 0.00 -12.21 -15.60
CA GLY A 77 -1.09 -12.15 -16.57
C GLY A 77 -1.98 -10.93 -16.34
N ASP A 78 -2.43 -10.30 -17.41
CA ASP A 78 -3.27 -9.09 -17.40
C ASP A 78 -4.73 -9.35 -17.78
N GLU A 79 -5.15 -10.62 -17.86
CA GLU A 79 -6.49 -11.03 -18.29
C GLU A 79 -6.91 -10.46 -19.67
N SER A 80 -5.95 -10.04 -20.50
CA SER A 80 -6.20 -9.29 -21.74
C SER A 80 -6.94 -7.95 -21.56
N TRP A 81 -6.97 -7.38 -20.35
CA TRP A 81 -7.60 -6.09 -20.04
C TRP A 81 -6.73 -4.88 -20.37
N GLY A 82 -5.45 -5.12 -20.67
CA GLY A 82 -4.44 -4.10 -20.88
C GLY A 82 -3.55 -3.89 -19.65
N ARG A 83 -2.37 -3.33 -19.91
CA ARG A 83 -1.29 -3.12 -18.93
C ARG A 83 -1.10 -1.61 -18.65
N ASP A 84 0.15 -1.18 -18.54
CA ASP A 84 0.55 0.21 -18.30
C ASP A 84 0.06 0.77 -16.96
N LYS A 85 -0.86 1.74 -16.96
CA LYS A 85 -1.35 2.42 -15.74
C LYS A 85 -2.38 1.63 -14.95
N ARG A 86 -2.84 0.50 -15.45
CA ARG A 86 -3.74 -0.38 -14.69
C ARG A 86 -2.99 -1.00 -13.50
N PRO A 87 -3.66 -1.22 -12.36
CA PRO A 87 -3.05 -1.86 -11.21
C PRO A 87 -2.60 -3.27 -11.59
N VAL A 88 -1.40 -3.65 -11.16
CA VAL A 88 -0.91 -5.02 -11.34
C VAL A 88 -1.80 -5.98 -10.57
N ILE A 89 -2.24 -7.04 -11.25
CA ILE A 89 -3.03 -8.14 -10.69
C ILE A 89 -2.28 -9.46 -10.87
N ASN A 90 -2.83 -10.54 -10.32
CA ASN A 90 -2.27 -11.89 -10.46
C ASN A 90 -0.82 -12.03 -9.91
N ILE A 91 -0.51 -11.33 -8.82
CA ILE A 91 0.76 -11.46 -8.09
C ILE A 91 0.53 -12.08 -6.72
N THR A 92 1.52 -12.83 -6.23
CA THR A 92 1.46 -13.38 -4.87
C THR A 92 1.90 -12.36 -3.83
N TRP A 93 1.63 -12.65 -2.55
CA TRP A 93 2.18 -11.84 -1.47
C TRP A 93 3.72 -11.82 -1.46
N MET A 94 4.35 -12.97 -1.77
CA MET A 94 5.81 -13.09 -1.88
C MET A 94 6.38 -12.19 -2.99
N ASP A 95 5.65 -12.08 -4.11
CA ASP A 95 6.02 -11.19 -5.20
C ASP A 95 5.92 -9.71 -4.79
N ALA A 96 4.86 -9.34 -4.06
CA ALA A 96 4.67 -7.99 -3.56
C ALA A 96 5.79 -7.57 -2.59
N ILE A 97 6.17 -8.42 -1.64
CA ILE A 97 7.29 -8.10 -0.72
C ILE A 97 8.64 -8.05 -1.44
N ALA A 98 8.83 -8.85 -2.49
CA ALA A 98 10.04 -8.80 -3.31
C ALA A 98 10.13 -7.47 -4.08
N PHE A 99 9.01 -6.99 -4.61
CA PHE A 99 8.92 -5.66 -5.24
C PHE A 99 9.26 -4.55 -4.23
N CYS A 100 8.70 -4.59 -3.02
CA CYS A 100 9.03 -3.66 -1.93
C CYS A 100 10.53 -3.67 -1.58
N ASN A 101 11.13 -4.85 -1.42
CA ASN A 101 12.57 -4.96 -1.21
C ASN A 101 13.39 -4.37 -2.37
N ARG A 102 12.94 -4.57 -3.62
CA ARG A 102 13.61 -3.99 -4.79
C ARG A 102 13.51 -2.47 -4.83
N LEU A 103 12.36 -1.89 -4.50
CA LEU A 103 12.23 -0.43 -4.35
C LEU A 103 13.17 0.12 -3.28
N SER A 104 13.29 -0.58 -2.15
CA SER A 104 14.22 -0.23 -1.08
C SER A 104 15.66 -0.18 -1.59
N GLU A 105 16.10 -1.22 -2.30
CA GLU A 105 17.45 -1.28 -2.89
C GLU A 105 17.71 -0.13 -3.88
N ARG A 106 16.74 0.20 -4.75
CA ARG A 106 16.88 1.33 -5.70
C ARG A 106 17.08 2.67 -5.00
N GLU A 107 16.40 2.87 -3.88
CA GLU A 107 16.54 4.07 -3.05
C GLU A 107 17.67 3.98 -2.01
N LYS A 108 18.49 2.93 -2.06
CA LYS A 108 19.60 2.67 -1.10
C LYS A 108 19.12 2.59 0.35
N LEU A 109 17.94 2.03 0.57
CA LEU A 109 17.38 1.70 1.87
C LEU A 109 17.65 0.23 2.22
N SER A 110 17.66 -0.10 3.51
CA SER A 110 17.69 -1.50 3.96
C SER A 110 16.42 -2.23 3.50
N LYS A 111 16.54 -3.52 3.20
CA LYS A 111 15.39 -4.39 2.90
C LYS A 111 14.40 -4.37 4.06
N ALA A 112 13.12 -4.44 3.73
CA ALA A 112 12.05 -4.53 4.71
C ALA A 112 11.76 -5.98 5.14
N TYR A 113 12.00 -6.95 4.25
CA TYR A 113 11.63 -8.34 4.47
C TYR A 113 12.80 -9.31 4.26
N ASP A 114 12.82 -10.40 5.02
CA ASP A 114 13.61 -11.59 4.71
C ASP A 114 12.91 -12.49 3.67
N ASP A 115 13.52 -13.64 3.35
CA ASP A 115 12.98 -14.58 2.36
C ASP A 115 11.71 -15.31 2.82
N ASN A 116 11.36 -15.22 4.11
CA ASN A 116 10.12 -15.76 4.67
C ASN A 116 9.04 -14.68 4.86
N GLY A 117 9.37 -13.43 4.56
CA GLY A 117 8.46 -12.30 4.74
C GLY A 117 8.40 -11.71 6.15
N TYR A 118 9.35 -12.03 7.02
CA TYR A 118 9.47 -11.35 8.31
C TYR A 118 10.12 -9.99 8.15
N PHE A 119 9.65 -9.01 8.93
CA PHE A 119 10.23 -7.67 8.91
C PHE A 119 11.69 -7.68 9.35
N LEU A 120 12.49 -6.82 8.72
CA LEU A 120 13.89 -6.62 9.02
C LEU A 120 14.14 -5.22 9.58
N ASP A 121 15.02 -5.14 10.57
CA ASP A 121 15.59 -3.87 11.03
C ASP A 121 16.65 -3.34 10.05
N LYS A 122 17.19 -2.14 10.33
CA LYS A 122 18.23 -1.50 9.50
C LYS A 122 19.49 -2.34 9.30
N ASN A 123 19.76 -3.31 10.19
CA ASN A 123 20.93 -4.19 10.14
C ASN A 123 20.60 -5.56 9.50
N GLY A 124 19.37 -5.77 9.02
CA GLY A 124 18.93 -7.04 8.45
C GLY A 124 18.56 -8.10 9.48
N LYS A 125 18.27 -7.72 10.74
CA LYS A 125 17.79 -8.65 11.77
C LYS A 125 16.26 -8.68 11.80
N VAL A 126 15.69 -9.88 11.91
CA VAL A 126 14.25 -10.08 12.06
C VAL A 126 13.70 -9.30 13.26
N MET A 127 12.57 -8.64 13.06
CA MET A 127 11.84 -7.90 14.07
C MET A 127 10.32 -7.94 13.87
N ALA A 128 9.58 -7.54 14.91
CA ALA A 128 8.11 -7.55 14.89
C ALA A 128 7.48 -6.15 14.73
N ASP A 129 8.23 -5.08 15.02
CA ASP A 129 7.70 -3.71 15.04
C ASP A 129 7.82 -3.06 13.65
N PRO A 130 6.70 -2.85 12.93
CA PRO A 130 6.69 -2.27 11.58
C PRO A 130 7.14 -0.80 11.55
N SER A 131 7.09 -0.09 12.69
CA SER A 131 7.52 1.32 12.80
C SER A 131 9.04 1.50 12.67
N LYS A 132 9.79 0.41 12.78
CA LYS A 132 11.25 0.40 12.74
C LYS A 132 11.80 -0.08 11.39
N VAL A 133 10.93 -0.53 10.50
CA VAL A 133 11.30 -0.95 9.15
C VAL A 133 11.68 0.29 8.35
N VAL A 134 12.88 0.30 7.80
CA VAL A 134 13.42 1.47 7.07
C VAL A 134 13.07 1.44 5.57
N GLY A 135 12.93 0.25 5.01
CA GLY A 135 12.63 0.03 3.59
C GLY A 135 11.15 0.21 3.25
N TYR A 136 10.87 0.12 1.95
CA TYR A 136 9.51 -0.05 1.45
C TYR A 136 8.93 -1.37 1.94
N ARG A 137 7.67 -1.34 2.37
CA ARG A 137 6.89 -2.49 2.80
C ARG A 137 5.43 -2.37 2.40
N LEU A 138 4.68 -3.44 2.56
CA LEU A 138 3.22 -3.35 2.54
C LEU A 138 2.73 -2.61 3.80
N PRO A 139 1.62 -1.85 3.71
CA PRO A 139 1.00 -1.28 4.90
C PRO A 139 0.45 -2.40 5.78
N THR A 140 0.47 -2.16 7.10
CA THR A 140 -0.37 -2.93 8.02
C THR A 140 -1.84 -2.60 7.76
N GLU A 141 -2.75 -3.45 8.23
CA GLU A 141 -4.20 -3.22 8.11
C GLU A 141 -4.61 -1.87 8.72
N ALA A 142 -4.09 -1.56 9.91
CA ALA A 142 -4.34 -0.29 10.60
C ALA A 142 -3.83 0.93 9.82
N GLU A 143 -2.63 0.86 9.24
CA GLU A 143 -2.10 1.97 8.42
C GLU A 143 -2.91 2.16 7.15
N TRP A 144 -3.31 1.05 6.52
CA TRP A 144 -4.11 1.08 5.30
C TRP A 144 -5.47 1.71 5.57
N GLU A 145 -6.19 1.27 6.62
CA GLU A 145 -7.50 1.82 6.96
C GLU A 145 -7.40 3.29 7.41
N TYR A 146 -6.40 3.64 8.23
CA TYR A 146 -6.16 5.01 8.64
C TYR A 146 -5.99 5.95 7.44
N ALA A 147 -5.16 5.55 6.48
CA ALA A 147 -4.94 6.35 5.29
C ALA A 147 -6.16 6.37 4.35
N ALA A 148 -6.88 5.25 4.20
CA ALA A 148 -8.12 5.18 3.41
C ALA A 148 -9.24 6.07 3.98
N ARG A 149 -9.26 6.27 5.31
CA ARG A 149 -10.17 7.21 5.98
C ARG A 149 -9.74 8.69 5.84
N GLY A 150 -8.59 8.97 5.23
CA GLY A 150 -8.03 10.32 5.09
C GLY A 150 -7.02 10.72 6.17
N GLY A 151 -6.64 9.80 7.05
CA GLY A 151 -5.69 10.04 8.14
C GLY A 151 -6.11 11.21 9.04
N SER A 152 -5.15 12.07 9.39
CA SER A 152 -5.37 13.28 10.19
C SER A 152 -6.31 14.31 9.52
N LYS A 153 -6.56 14.15 8.22
CA LYS A 153 -7.43 15.01 7.39
C LYS A 153 -8.76 14.34 7.06
N SER A 154 -9.14 13.31 7.82
CA SER A 154 -10.41 12.62 7.61
C SER A 154 -11.60 13.59 7.67
N GLU A 155 -12.47 13.50 6.68
CA GLU A 155 -13.74 14.24 6.63
C GLU A 155 -14.94 13.37 7.05
N GLY A 156 -14.69 12.14 7.54
CA GLY A 156 -15.73 11.23 8.03
C GLY A 156 -16.59 10.60 6.93
N TYR A 157 -16.05 10.48 5.72
CA TYR A 157 -16.72 9.83 4.60
C TYR A 157 -16.85 8.31 4.79
N ILE A 158 -17.92 7.74 4.24
CA ILE A 158 -18.20 6.29 4.24
C ILE A 158 -17.20 5.55 3.36
N TYR A 159 -16.86 6.11 2.19
CA TYR A 159 -15.85 5.59 1.28
C TYR A 159 -14.64 6.52 1.24
N SER A 160 -13.50 6.01 0.79
CA SER A 160 -12.29 6.81 0.65
C SER A 160 -12.55 7.98 -0.32
N GLY A 161 -12.51 9.20 0.21
CA GLY A 161 -12.70 10.43 -0.56
C GLY A 161 -14.14 10.88 -0.81
N GLY A 162 -15.17 10.17 -0.34
CA GLY A 162 -16.57 10.61 -0.52
C GLY A 162 -17.64 9.63 -0.05
N ASN A 163 -18.90 10.07 -0.07
CA ASN A 163 -20.06 9.24 0.30
C ASN A 163 -20.77 8.60 -0.89
N GLU A 164 -20.47 9.03 -2.11
CA GLU A 164 -21.05 8.51 -3.35
C GLU A 164 -20.04 7.57 -4.02
N PRO A 165 -20.20 6.23 -3.94
CA PRO A 165 -19.18 5.27 -4.37
C PRO A 165 -18.87 5.37 -5.87
N ASP A 166 -19.86 5.71 -6.69
CA ASP A 166 -19.70 5.89 -8.14
C ASP A 166 -18.72 7.01 -8.52
N LEU A 167 -18.45 7.95 -7.61
CA LEU A 167 -17.52 9.06 -7.84
C LEU A 167 -16.09 8.76 -7.38
N VAL A 168 -15.88 7.73 -6.56
CA VAL A 168 -14.63 7.51 -5.85
C VAL A 168 -14.07 6.09 -5.98
N ALA A 169 -14.82 5.15 -6.55
CA ALA A 169 -14.40 3.76 -6.65
C ALA A 169 -14.85 3.10 -7.96
N TRP A 170 -14.02 2.17 -8.44
CA TRP A 170 -14.41 1.12 -9.36
C TRP A 170 -14.75 -0.13 -8.55
N TYR A 171 -16.00 -0.57 -8.60
CA TYR A 171 -16.52 -1.72 -7.86
C TYR A 171 -17.42 -2.58 -8.75
N SER A 172 -18.05 -3.61 -8.18
CA SER A 172 -18.80 -4.62 -8.95
C SER A 172 -19.82 -4.02 -9.92
N ASP A 173 -20.53 -2.96 -9.54
CA ASP A 173 -21.64 -2.46 -10.35
C ASP A 173 -21.21 -1.51 -11.47
N ASN A 174 -20.03 -0.87 -11.37
CA ASN A 174 -19.58 0.15 -12.33
C ASN A 174 -18.26 -0.18 -13.07
N SER A 175 -17.52 -1.20 -12.63
CA SER A 175 -16.20 -1.53 -13.21
C SER A 175 -16.28 -2.27 -14.55
N GLY A 176 -17.41 -2.91 -14.86
CA GLY A 176 -17.51 -3.77 -16.05
C GLY A 176 -16.65 -5.04 -15.95
N ASP A 177 -16.50 -5.58 -14.74
CA ASP A 177 -15.73 -6.80 -14.44
C ASP A 177 -14.24 -6.74 -14.85
N MET A 178 -13.65 -5.55 -14.82
CA MET A 178 -12.23 -5.34 -15.11
C MET A 178 -11.63 -4.24 -14.23
N THR A 179 -10.31 -4.23 -14.09
CA THR A 179 -9.60 -3.11 -13.44
C THR A 179 -9.75 -1.81 -14.25
N HIS A 180 -9.26 -0.69 -13.73
CA HIS A 180 -9.21 0.60 -14.45
C HIS A 180 -7.86 1.27 -14.22
N GLU A 181 -7.51 2.25 -15.05
CA GLU A 181 -6.28 3.03 -14.85
C GLU A 181 -6.36 3.86 -13.57
N VAL A 182 -5.22 4.01 -12.89
CA VAL A 182 -5.06 4.83 -11.68
C VAL A 182 -4.64 6.26 -11.98
#